data_AF-A0A972S4J1-F1
#
_entry.id   AF-A0A972S4J1-F1
#
_cell.length_a   1.000
_cell.length_b   1.000
_cell.length_c   1.000
_cell.angle_alpha   90.00
_cell.angle_beta   90.00
_cell.angle_gamma   90.00
#
_symmetry.space_group_name_H-M   'P 1'
#
loop_
_entity.id
_entity.type
_entity.pdbx_description
1 polymer ?
#
loop_
_entity_poly.entity_id
_entity_poly.type
_entity_poly.pdbx_seq_one_letter_code
_entity_poly.pdbx_strand_id
1 'polypeptide(L)'
;MKKSFSLLIAIVFVLILSFLLLYTLSNLSSSVQKTSQIYLHEQAQLLARSGTEFAIMAIQGHDPSSSCLHSINLNYNDTFDVNITIYYMGRGLPAGCNTLANDIQTPESNGTAIIDVKVSLRRALTNSGATPISYFRRTLQKL
;
A
#
# COMPACT_ATOMS: atom_id res chain seq x y z
N MET A 1 -0.37 64.50 19.46
CA MET A 1 -0.32 63.14 20.06
C MET A 1 -0.93 62.03 19.18
N LYS A 2 -1.95 62.28 18.35
CA LYS A 2 -2.59 61.23 17.49
C LYS A 2 -1.69 60.63 16.39
N LYS A 3 -0.72 61.38 15.84
CA LYS A 3 0.16 60.93 14.74
C LYS A 3 1.13 59.82 15.15
N SER A 4 1.68 59.87 16.37
CA SER A 4 2.62 58.84 16.86
C SER A 4 1.92 57.53 17.22
N PHE A 5 0.67 57.59 17.70
CA PHE A 5 -0.13 56.40 17.98
C PHE A 5 -0.58 55.66 16.70
N SER A 6 -0.90 56.41 15.64
CA SER A 6 -1.21 55.84 14.32
C SER A 6 -0.02 55.10 13.71
N LEU A 7 1.20 55.59 13.91
CA LEU A 7 2.41 54.97 13.39
C LEU A 7 2.72 53.64 14.11
N LEU A 8 2.50 53.58 15.43
CA LEU A 8 2.72 52.36 16.22
C LEU A 8 1.71 51.25 15.87
N ILE A 9 0.43 51.60 15.69
CA ILE A 9 -0.60 50.65 15.24
C ILE A 9 -0.30 50.10 13.84
N ALA A 10 0.19 50.93 12.91
CA ALA A 10 0.55 50.48 11.58
C ALA A 10 1.67 49.42 11.61
N ILE A 11 2.69 49.60 12.45
CA ILE A 11 3.78 48.63 12.61
C ILE A 11 3.26 47.30 13.16
N VAL A 12 2.44 47.35 14.21
CA VAL A 12 1.84 46.13 14.81
C VAL A 12 0.99 45.38 13.78
N PHE A 13 0.21 46.10 12.98
CA PHE A 13 -0.62 45.49 11.95
C PHE A 13 0.22 44.77 10.88
N VAL A 14 1.32 45.37 10.43
CA VAL A 14 2.25 44.74 9.47
C VAL A 14 2.90 43.49 10.07
N LEU A 15 3.27 43.50 11.35
CA LEU A 15 3.83 42.34 12.03
C LEU A 15 2.85 41.18 12.14
N ILE A 16 1.58 41.46 12.47
CA ILE A 16 0.53 40.44 12.53
C ILE A 16 0.28 39.84 11.14
N LEU A 17 0.20 40.68 10.10
CA LEU A 17 0.07 40.21 8.72
C LEU A 17 1.26 39.32 8.30
N SER A 18 2.48 39.72 8.64
CA SER A 18 3.68 38.94 8.35
C SER A 18 3.64 37.57 9.05
N PHE A 19 3.25 37.53 10.32
CA PHE A 19 3.14 36.28 11.07
C PHE A 19 2.08 35.34 10.47
N LEU A 20 0.91 35.87 10.09
CA LEU A 20 -0.14 35.08 9.45
C LEU A 20 0.31 34.51 8.10
N LEU A 21 1.01 35.29 7.28
CA LEU A 21 1.54 34.85 5.99
C LEU A 21 2.60 33.74 6.15
N LEU A 22 3.49 33.88 7.14
CA LEU A 22 4.50 32.85 7.41
C LEU A 22 3.86 31.57 7.95
N TYR A 23 2.85 31.70 8.80
CA TYR A 23 2.12 30.56 9.34
C TYR A 23 1.35 29.78 8.27
N THR A 24 0.69 30.48 7.33
CA THR A 24 -0.01 29.81 6.23
C THR A 24 0.96 29.11 5.29
N LEU A 25 2.10 29.73 4.95
CA LEU A 25 3.10 29.12 4.06
C LEU A 25 3.68 27.82 4.63
N SER A 26 3.98 27.79 5.93
CA SER A 26 4.47 26.58 6.61
C SER A 26 3.46 25.43 6.61
N ASN A 27 2.17 25.76 6.77
CA ASN A 27 1.10 24.77 6.70
C ASN A 27 0.85 24.27 5.28
N LEU A 28 0.99 25.14 4.27
CA LEU A 28 0.88 24.75 2.86
C LEU A 28 1.98 23.76 2.46
N SER A 29 3.24 24.01 2.81
CA SER A 29 4.34 23.09 2.48
C SER A 29 4.15 21.72 3.12
N SER A 30 3.71 21.70 4.38
CA SER A 30 3.40 20.45 5.11
C SER A 30 2.19 19.72 4.51
N SER A 31 1.18 20.45 4.03
CA SER A 31 -0.02 19.87 3.42
C SER A 31 0.30 19.20 2.09
N VAL A 32 1.11 19.84 1.23
CA VAL A 32 1.52 19.26 -0.06
C VAL A 32 2.27 17.94 0.12
N GLN A 33 3.18 17.87 1.09
CA GLN A 33 3.90 16.64 1.40
C GLN A 33 2.95 15.52 1.87
N LYS A 34 1.98 15.84 2.73
CA LYS A 34 0.97 14.88 3.20
C LYS A 34 0.09 14.38 2.06
N THR A 35 -0.37 15.26 1.17
CA THR A 35 -1.20 14.87 0.01
C THR A 35 -0.46 13.91 -0.91
N SER A 36 0.83 14.13 -1.17
CA SER A 36 1.64 13.22 -1.98
C SER A 36 1.77 11.83 -1.34
N GLN A 37 1.99 11.76 -0.03
CA GLN A 37 2.07 10.47 0.68
C GLN A 37 0.74 9.73 0.67
N ILE A 38 -0.38 10.43 0.87
CA ILE A 38 -1.72 9.84 0.79
C ILE A 38 -1.98 9.28 -0.62
N TYR A 39 -1.61 10.01 -1.67
CA TYR A 39 -1.75 9.54 -3.05
C TYR A 39 -0.99 8.22 -3.29
N LEU A 40 0.27 8.13 -2.85
CA LEU A 40 1.07 6.92 -2.98
C LEU A 40 0.50 5.75 -2.15
N HIS A 41 -0.07 6.05 -0.98
CA HIS A 41 -0.72 5.04 -0.14
C HIS A 41 -1.97 4.46 -0.80
N GLU A 42 -2.84 5.32 -1.33
CA GLU A 42 -4.04 4.88 -2.06
C GLU A 42 -3.67 4.10 -3.33
N GLN A 43 -2.64 4.53 -4.05
CA GLN A 43 -2.13 3.79 -5.19
C GLN A 43 -1.63 2.39 -4.79
N ALA A 44 -0.88 2.26 -3.69
CA ALA A 44 -0.44 0.97 -3.18
C ALA A 44 -1.62 0.07 -2.75
N GLN A 45 -2.66 0.66 -2.15
CA GLN A 45 -3.88 -0.06 -1.79
C GLN A 45 -4.63 -0.58 -3.04
N LEU A 46 -4.76 0.24 -4.07
CA LEU A 46 -5.39 -0.16 -5.33
C LEU A 46 -4.59 -1.27 -6.03
N LEU A 47 -3.26 -1.16 -6.07
CA LEU A 47 -2.37 -2.19 -6.60
C LEU A 47 -2.48 -3.50 -5.82
N ALA A 48 -2.64 -3.44 -4.50
CA ALA A 48 -2.83 -4.65 -3.71
C ALA A 48 -4.16 -5.34 -4.02
N ARG A 49 -5.23 -4.57 -4.27
CA ARG A 49 -6.53 -5.10 -4.68
C ARG A 49 -6.48 -5.68 -6.09
N SER A 50 -5.91 -4.99 -7.07
CA SER A 50 -5.77 -5.55 -8.42
C SER A 50 -4.86 -6.79 -8.42
N GLY A 51 -3.78 -6.79 -7.63
CA GLY A 51 -2.89 -7.93 -7.45
C GLY A 51 -3.59 -9.16 -6.88
N THR A 52 -4.48 -8.99 -5.89
CA THR A 52 -5.29 -10.12 -5.38
C THR A 52 -6.25 -10.67 -6.43
N GLU A 53 -6.94 -9.81 -7.21
CA GLU A 53 -7.87 -10.29 -8.25
C GLU A 53 -7.10 -11.02 -9.36
N PHE A 54 -5.93 -10.50 -9.73
CA PHE A 54 -5.04 -11.16 -10.67
C PHE A 54 -4.57 -12.53 -10.15
N ALA A 55 -4.25 -12.64 -8.86
CA ALA A 55 -3.86 -13.91 -8.26
C ALA A 55 -5.02 -14.91 -8.25
N ILE A 56 -6.25 -14.48 -7.94
CA ILE A 56 -7.44 -15.34 -8.01
C ILE A 56 -7.63 -15.86 -9.45
N MET A 57 -7.55 -14.96 -10.43
CA MET A 57 -7.64 -15.33 -11.84
C MET A 57 -6.54 -16.31 -12.26
N ALA A 58 -5.30 -16.07 -11.83
CA ALA A 58 -4.17 -16.95 -12.13
C ALA A 58 -4.36 -18.34 -11.50
N ILE A 59 -4.92 -18.43 -10.29
CA ILE A 59 -5.21 -19.72 -9.66
C ILE A 59 -6.35 -20.45 -10.40
N GLN A 60 -7.41 -19.75 -10.80
CA GLN A 60 -8.54 -20.34 -11.54
C GLN A 60 -8.16 -20.82 -12.95
N GLY A 61 -7.24 -20.11 -13.61
CA GLY A 61 -6.75 -20.48 -14.93
C GLY A 61 -5.66 -21.56 -14.92
N HIS A 62 -5.17 -21.95 -13.74
CA HIS A 62 -4.11 -22.93 -13.59
C HIS A 62 -4.67 -24.32 -13.30
N ASP A 63 -4.14 -25.33 -13.96
CA ASP A 63 -4.60 -26.71 -13.76
C ASP A 63 -4.13 -27.25 -12.39
N PRO A 64 -5.05 -27.59 -11.47
CA PRO A 64 -4.72 -28.06 -10.13
C PRO A 64 -4.01 -29.42 -10.11
N SER A 65 -3.94 -30.13 -11.23
CA SER A 65 -3.31 -31.45 -11.33
C SER A 65 -1.81 -31.42 -11.68
N SER A 66 -1.30 -30.30 -12.21
CA SER A 66 0.03 -30.22 -12.81
C SER A 66 1.10 -29.58 -11.91
N SER A 67 0.76 -28.49 -11.20
CA SER A 67 1.64 -27.76 -10.27
C SER A 67 0.83 -26.70 -9.52
N CYS A 68 1.36 -26.13 -8.43
CA CYS A 68 0.73 -25.00 -7.73
C CYS A 68 1.48 -23.69 -7.96
N LEU A 69 0.74 -22.59 -7.94
CA LEU A 69 1.29 -21.25 -8.02
C LEU A 69 1.71 -20.77 -6.61
N HIS A 70 3.00 -20.61 -6.35
CA HIS A 70 3.49 -20.26 -5.01
C HIS A 70 3.65 -18.74 -4.79
N SER A 71 4.14 -18.03 -5.81
CA SER A 71 4.33 -16.60 -5.74
C SER A 71 4.33 -15.95 -7.11
N ILE A 72 3.81 -14.73 -7.18
CA ILE A 72 3.83 -13.89 -8.37
C ILE A 72 4.50 -12.57 -7.96
N ASN A 73 5.58 -12.21 -8.65
CA ASN A 73 6.23 -10.92 -8.45
C ASN A 73 5.92 -10.04 -9.65
N LEU A 74 5.33 -8.87 -9.39
CA LEU A 74 5.00 -7.87 -10.39
C LEU A 74 5.71 -6.57 -10.03
N ASN A 75 6.10 -5.82 -11.05
CA ASN A 75 6.68 -4.50 -10.91
C ASN A 75 5.78 -3.50 -11.64
N TYR A 76 5.38 -2.44 -10.94
CA TYR A 76 4.61 -1.36 -11.51
C TYR A 76 5.48 -0.11 -11.69
N ASN A 77 5.81 0.17 -12.96
CA ASN A 77 6.49 1.39 -13.41
C ASN A 77 7.76 1.73 -12.59
N ASP A 78 8.51 0.71 -12.18
CA ASP A 78 9.71 0.79 -11.32
C ASP A 78 9.51 1.53 -9.99
N THR A 79 8.27 1.80 -9.61
CA THR A 79 7.91 2.59 -8.43
C THR A 79 7.46 1.68 -7.29
N PHE A 80 6.66 0.66 -7.61
CA PHE A 80 6.13 -0.30 -6.64
C PHE A 80 6.49 -1.73 -7.02
N ASP A 81 7.00 -2.47 -6.03
CA ASP A 81 7.16 -3.90 -6.08
C ASP A 81 5.93 -4.56 -5.44
N VAL A 82 5.25 -5.41 -6.20
CA VAL A 82 4.06 -6.15 -5.76
C VAL A 82 4.46 -7.62 -5.67
N ASN A 83 4.59 -8.12 -4.44
CA ASN A 83 4.88 -9.53 -4.17
C ASN A 83 3.62 -10.21 -3.68
N ILE A 84 3.18 -11.23 -4.41
CA ILE A 84 2.02 -12.04 -4.10
C ILE A 84 2.51 -13.42 -3.70
N THR A 85 2.13 -13.89 -2.52
CA THR A 85 2.40 -15.26 -2.06
C THR A 85 1.08 -15.97 -1.81
N ILE A 86 0.97 -17.19 -2.35
CA ILE A 86 -0.25 -17.99 -2.26
C ILE A 86 0.05 -19.21 -1.40
N TYR A 87 -0.86 -19.46 -0.46
CA TYR A 87 -0.78 -20.53 0.52
C TYR A 87 -2.02 -21.39 0.40
N TYR A 88 -1.84 -22.71 0.32
CA TYR A 88 -2.94 -23.64 0.10
C TYR A 88 -3.27 -24.45 1.35
N MET A 89 -4.55 -24.74 1.54
CA MET A 89 -5.12 -25.50 2.63
C MET A 89 -6.02 -26.60 2.05
N GLY A 90 -5.63 -27.86 2.20
CA GLY A 90 -6.38 -28.97 1.63
C GLY A 90 -5.62 -30.30 1.57
N ARG A 91 -6.37 -31.37 1.28
CA ARG A 91 -5.91 -32.74 1.09
C ARG A 91 -5.69 -32.99 -0.40
N GLY A 92 -4.59 -33.67 -0.75
CA GLY A 92 -4.31 -34.06 -2.14
C GLY A 92 -3.74 -32.94 -3.01
N LEU A 93 -3.09 -31.94 -2.41
CA LEU A 93 -2.36 -30.90 -3.15
C LEU A 93 -1.15 -31.48 -3.90
N PRO A 94 -0.84 -31.01 -5.12
CA PRO A 94 0.37 -31.40 -5.85
C PRO A 94 1.66 -31.19 -5.04
N ALA A 95 2.71 -31.91 -5.39
CA ALA A 95 4.03 -31.65 -4.80
C ALA A 95 4.54 -30.25 -5.21
N GLY A 96 5.03 -29.47 -4.24
CA GLY A 96 5.60 -28.13 -4.47
C GLY A 96 4.67 -26.94 -4.15
N CYS A 97 3.43 -27.19 -3.71
CA CYS A 97 2.55 -26.14 -3.20
C CYS A 97 3.00 -25.67 -1.81
N ASN A 98 2.83 -24.39 -1.50
CA ASN A 98 3.07 -23.89 -0.15
C ASN A 98 1.89 -24.26 0.76
N THR A 99 1.93 -25.46 1.32
CA THR A 99 0.83 -26.04 2.09
C THR A 99 0.90 -25.56 3.54
N LEU A 100 -0.17 -24.92 4.03
CA LEU A 100 -0.28 -24.51 5.43
C LEU A 100 -0.87 -25.60 6.32
N ALA A 101 -1.81 -26.37 5.78
CA ALA A 101 -2.43 -27.49 6.45
C ALA A 101 -2.87 -28.52 5.43
N ASN A 102 -2.53 -29.79 5.69
CA ASN A 102 -2.88 -30.95 4.87
C ASN A 102 -3.88 -31.89 5.55
N ASP A 103 -4.15 -31.71 6.85
CA ASP A 103 -5.08 -32.53 7.63
C ASP A 103 -6.40 -31.81 7.90
N ILE A 104 -7.09 -31.42 6.82
CA ILE A 104 -8.41 -30.79 6.93
C ILE A 104 -9.48 -31.87 6.96
N GLN A 105 -10.11 -32.01 8.13
CA GLN A 105 -11.15 -33.01 8.40
C GLN A 105 -12.50 -32.63 7.77
N THR A 106 -12.74 -31.34 7.52
CA THR A 106 -13.98 -30.83 6.91
C THR A 106 -13.88 -30.81 5.38
N PRO A 107 -14.75 -31.55 4.65
CA PRO A 107 -14.74 -31.55 3.18
C PRO A 107 -14.95 -30.16 2.58
N GLU A 108 -15.70 -29.29 3.27
CA GLU A 108 -16.02 -27.96 2.77
C GLU A 108 -14.86 -26.95 2.83
N SER A 109 -13.88 -27.20 3.68
CA SER A 109 -12.69 -26.34 3.83
C SER A 109 -11.51 -26.83 2.98
N ASN A 110 -11.66 -28.01 2.37
CA ASN A 110 -10.67 -28.60 1.48
C ASN A 110 -10.59 -27.79 0.18
N GLY A 111 -9.40 -27.28 -0.17
CA GLY A 111 -9.20 -26.46 -1.38
C GLY A 111 -9.27 -24.95 -1.13
N THR A 112 -9.01 -24.49 0.10
CA THR A 112 -8.96 -23.04 0.37
C THR A 112 -7.55 -22.51 0.10
N ALA A 113 -7.45 -21.33 -0.51
CA ALA A 113 -6.18 -20.61 -0.66
C ALA A 113 -6.20 -19.27 0.11
N ILE A 114 -5.10 -18.99 0.79
CA ILE A 114 -4.79 -17.68 1.34
C ILE A 114 -3.87 -16.96 0.35
N ILE A 115 -4.26 -15.76 -0.03
CA ILE A 115 -3.50 -14.92 -0.95
C ILE A 115 -3.02 -13.71 -0.16
N ASP A 116 -1.70 -13.60 -0.06
CA ASP A 116 -1.00 -12.50 0.60
C ASP A 116 -0.37 -11.61 -0.44
N VAL A 117 -0.77 -10.34 -0.47
CA VAL A 117 -0.23 -9.33 -1.39
C VAL A 117 0.46 -8.26 -0.59
N LYS A 118 1.76 -8.12 -0.80
CA LYS A 118 2.59 -7.07 -0.23
C LYS A 118 3.01 -6.13 -1.33
N VAL A 119 2.60 -4.87 -1.21
CA VAL A 119 3.02 -3.79 -2.09
C VAL A 119 4.00 -2.92 -1.32
N SER A 120 5.19 -2.70 -1.86
CA SER A 120 6.20 -1.83 -1.27
C SER A 120 6.79 -0.89 -2.30
N LEU A 121 7.11 0.34 -1.87
CA LEU A 121 7.93 1.24 -2.68
C LEU A 121 9.28 0.59 -2.98
N ARG A 122 9.75 0.75 -4.21
CA ARG A 122 11.01 0.16 -4.64
C ARG A 122 12.17 0.66 -3.79
N ARG A 123 13.12 -0.23 -3.53
CA ARG A 123 14.29 0.01 -2.67
C ARG A 123 15.17 1.18 -3.16
N ALA A 124 15.19 1.43 -4.46
CA ALA A 124 15.92 2.56 -5.05
C ALA A 124 15.33 3.94 -4.68
N LEU A 125 14.02 4.02 -4.45
CA LEU A 125 13.34 5.27 -4.09
C LEU A 125 13.36 5.52 -2.58
N THR A 126 13.36 4.46 -1.77
CA THR A 126 13.48 4.56 -0.30
C THR A 126 14.88 4.97 0.16
N ASN A 127 15.93 4.64 -0.60
CA ASN A 127 17.29 5.12 -0.33
C ASN A 127 17.48 6.64 -0.59
N SER A 128 16.52 7.29 -1.27
CA SER A 128 16.55 8.72 -1.60
C SER A 128 15.84 9.61 -0.57
N GLY A 129 15.55 9.08 0.63
CA GLY A 129 14.89 9.81 1.71
C GLY A 129 13.36 9.82 1.65
N ALA A 130 12.75 9.04 0.75
CA ALA A 130 11.30 8.84 0.73
C ALA A 130 10.85 7.99 1.93
N THR A 131 9.72 8.34 2.53
CA THR A 131 9.12 7.51 3.60
C THR A 131 8.74 6.14 3.03
N PRO A 132 9.13 5.03 3.69
CA PRO A 132 8.78 3.70 3.19
C PRO A 132 7.28 3.50 3.31
N ILE A 133 6.61 3.29 2.18
CA ILE A 133 5.21 2.91 2.11
C ILE A 133 5.16 1.42 1.81
N SER A 134 4.56 0.67 2.72
CA SER A 134 4.22 -0.73 2.50
C SER A 134 2.76 -0.95 2.84
N TYR A 135 2.04 -1.60 1.94
CA TYR A 135 0.66 -2.01 2.14
C TYR A 135 0.58 -3.53 2.04
N PHE A 136 -0.14 -4.14 2.97
CA PHE A 136 -0.32 -5.58 3.03
C PHE A 136 -1.81 -5.92 3.01
N ARG A 137 -2.20 -6.82 2.11
CA ARG A 137 -3.55 -7.36 2.03
C ARG A 137 -3.49 -8.88 2.06
N ARG A 138 -4.29 -9.49 2.94
CA ARG A 138 -4.54 -10.92 2.98
C ARG A 138 -6.00 -11.19 2.63
N THR A 139 -6.24 -12.15 1.75
CA THR A 139 -7.60 -12.63 1.44
C THR A 139 -7.65 -14.15 1.48
N LEU A 140 -8.82 -14.66 1.87
CA LEU A 140 -9.16 -16.08 1.82
C LEU A 140 -10.06 -16.31 0.62
N GLN A 141 -9.69 -17.25 -0.24
CA GLN A 141 -10.47 -17.64 -1.40
C GLN A 141 -10.68 -19.15 -1.37
N LYS A 142 -11.92 -19.58 -1.47
CA LYS A 142 -12.24 -20.98 -1.74
C LYS A 142 -12.07 -21.25 -3.23
N LEU A 143 -11.31 -22.30 -3.58
CA LEU A 143 -11.09 -22.74 -4.95
C LEU A 143 -12.10 -23.83 -5.35
#